data_AF-A0A1Y4C5X6-F1
#
_entry.id   AF-A0A1Y4C5X6-F1
#
_cell.length_a   1.000
_cell.length_b   1.000
_cell.length_c   1.000
_cell.angle_alpha   90.00
_cell.angle_beta   90.00
_cell.angle_gamma   90.00
#
_symmetry.space_group_name_H-M   'P 1'
#
loop_
_entity.id
_entity.type
_entity.pdbx_description
1 polymer ?
#
loop_
_entity_poly.entity_id
_entity_poly.type
_entity_poly.pdbx_seq_one_letter_code
_entity_poly.pdbx_strand_id
1 'polypeptide(L)'
;MSSPSPELPHIATFHTHYGALCFQRRLAGLGERAVLAPVPRKLSVSCGTCVRFSAPFQTGWADEDLEAVYAQEGTDYRLLFQAQEE
;
A
#
# COMPACT_ATOMS: atom_id res chain seq x y z
N MET A 1 -27.35 1.16 -9.99
CA MET A 1 -26.37 1.47 -11.06
C MET A 1 -25.09 1.91 -10.38
N SER A 2 -24.01 1.24 -10.74
CA SER A 2 -22.75 1.12 -10.00
C SER A 2 -22.19 2.45 -9.52
N SER A 3 -22.03 2.57 -8.20
CA SER A 3 -21.18 3.60 -7.60
C SER A 3 -19.81 3.51 -8.26
N PRO A 4 -19.23 4.61 -8.78
CA PRO A 4 -17.82 4.63 -9.07
C PRO A 4 -17.14 4.52 -7.71
N SER A 5 -16.61 3.33 -7.38
CA SER A 5 -15.67 3.23 -6.27
C SER A 5 -14.59 4.25 -6.58
N PRO A 6 -14.43 5.30 -5.76
CA PRO A 6 -13.43 6.32 -6.04
C PRO A 6 -12.09 5.59 -6.17
N GLU A 7 -11.31 5.94 -7.19
CA GLU A 7 -9.94 5.48 -7.43
C GLU A 7 -9.04 6.01 -6.29
N LEU A 8 -9.35 5.61 -5.07
CA LEU A 8 -8.71 6.10 -3.87
C LEU A 8 -7.31 5.50 -3.82
N PRO A 9 -6.28 6.31 -3.58
CA PRO A 9 -4.94 5.82 -3.42
C PRO A 9 -4.85 4.95 -2.16
N HIS A 10 -4.50 3.67 -2.35
CA HIS A 10 -4.10 2.77 -1.29
C HIS A 10 -2.63 3.01 -0.94
N ILE A 11 -2.28 2.76 0.32
CA ILE A 11 -0.93 2.87 0.85
C ILE A 11 -0.57 1.53 1.47
N ALA A 12 0.41 0.83 0.91
CA ALA A 12 1.03 -0.34 1.51
C ALA A 12 2.31 0.07 2.24
N THR A 13 2.44 -0.24 3.53
CA THR A 13 3.64 -0.07 4.32
C THR A 13 4.44 -1.37 4.36
N PHE A 14 5.76 -1.25 4.43
CA PHE A 14 6.68 -2.38 4.40
C PHE A 14 7.76 -2.21 5.46
N HIS A 15 8.18 -3.32 6.06
CA HIS A 15 9.32 -3.34 6.98
C HIS A 15 10.65 -3.08 6.25
N THR A 16 10.73 -3.52 4.99
CA THR A 16 11.95 -3.39 4.17
C THR A 16 11.71 -2.55 2.92
N HIS A 17 12.75 -1.80 2.52
CA HIS A 17 12.72 -1.07 1.24
C HIS A 17 12.63 -2.02 0.04
N TYR A 18 13.17 -3.24 0.18
CA TYR A 18 13.15 -4.26 -0.85
C TYR A 18 11.73 -4.75 -1.13
N GLY A 19 10.95 -5.08 -0.09
CA GLY A 19 9.54 -5.46 -0.24
C GLY A 19 8.72 -4.39 -0.95
N ALA A 20 8.93 -3.12 -0.59
CA ALA A 20 8.28 -2.00 -1.26
C ALA A 20 8.62 -1.92 -2.76
N LEU A 21 9.89 -2.11 -3.13
CA LEU A 21 10.32 -2.17 -4.53
C LEU A 21 9.69 -3.35 -5.28
N CYS A 22 9.69 -4.55 -4.70
CA CYS A 22 9.10 -5.74 -5.30
C CYS A 22 7.60 -5.53 -5.58
N PHE A 23 6.88 -4.99 -4.60
CA PHE A 23 5.45 -4.69 -4.74
C PHE A 23 5.18 -3.64 -5.82
N GLN A 24 5.97 -2.56 -5.84
CA GLN A 24 5.87 -1.53 -6.88
C GLN A 24 6.12 -2.10 -8.28
N ARG A 25 7.13 -2.96 -8.44
CA ARG A 25 7.45 -3.60 -9.72
C ARG A 25 6.37 -4.57 -10.17
N ARG A 26 5.78 -5.32 -9.23
CA ARG A 26 4.65 -6.22 -9.49
C ARG A 26 3.45 -5.46 -10.04
N LEU A 27 3.08 -4.36 -9.40
CA LEU A 27 2.01 -3.48 -9.87
C LEU A 27 2.33 -2.84 -11.23
N ALA A 28 3.55 -2.35 -11.41
CA ALA A 28 3.99 -1.81 -12.70
C ALA A 28 3.91 -2.86 -13.82
N GLY A 29 4.23 -4.14 -13.53
CA GLY A 29 4.09 -5.26 -14.46
C GLY A 29 2.63 -5.61 -14.80
N LEU A 30 1.69 -5.30 -13.90
CA LEU A 30 0.25 -5.43 -14.13
C LEU A 30 -0.35 -4.24 -14.90
N GLY A 31 0.44 -3.20 -15.17
CA GLY A 31 -0.03 -1.95 -15.77
C GLY A 31 -0.68 -0.99 -14.76
N GLU A 32 -0.58 -1.31 -13.46
CA GLU A 32 -1.12 -0.50 -12.38
C GLU A 32 -0.16 0.63 -11.99
N ARG A 33 -0.72 1.79 -11.62
CA ARG A 33 0.08 2.91 -11.13
C ARG A 33 0.47 2.68 -9.68
N ALA A 34 1.76 2.41 -9.47
CA ALA A 34 2.37 2.27 -8.16
C ALA A 34 3.60 3.17 -8.03
N VAL A 35 3.64 3.97 -6.97
CA VAL A 35 4.76 4.88 -6.68
C VAL A 35 5.26 4.65 -5.26
N LEU A 36 6.59 4.58 -5.14
CA LEU A 36 7.24 4.56 -3.84
C LEU A 36 7.19 5.96 -3.25
N ALA A 37 6.78 6.04 -1.99
CA ALA A 37 6.74 7.26 -1.22
C ALA A 37 7.28 7.02 0.18
N PRO A 38 7.86 8.03 0.84
CA PRO A 38 8.14 7.94 2.27
C PRO A 38 6.82 7.80 3.04
N VAL A 39 6.80 6.94 4.06
CA VAL A 39 5.61 6.76 4.90
C VAL A 39 5.20 8.12 5.50
N PRO A 40 3.94 8.53 5.39
CA PRO A 40 3.47 9.74 6.04
C PRO A 40 3.75 9.69 7.54
N ARG A 41 4.25 10.78 8.12
CA ARG A 41 4.55 10.89 9.56
C ARG A 41 3.34 10.56 10.47
N LYS A 42 2.11 10.63 9.93
CA LYS A 42 0.87 10.18 10.60
C LYS A 42 0.74 8.66 10.73
N LEU A 43 1.35 7.89 9.82
CA LEU A 43 1.23 6.43 9.75
C LEU A 43 2.44 5.72 10.37
N SER A 44 3.65 6.31 10.30
CA SER A 44 4.81 5.77 11.03
C SER A 44 5.87 6.83 11.30
N VAL A 45 6.55 6.71 12.43
CA VAL A 45 7.62 7.62 12.92
C VAL A 45 9.02 7.04 12.67
N SER A 46 9.11 5.77 12.28
CA SER A 46 10.38 5.05 12.08
C SER A 46 10.51 4.58 10.63
N CYS A 47 11.15 5.40 9.79
CA CYS A 47 11.90 5.03 8.58
C CYS A 47 11.32 4.01 7.56
N GLY A 48 10.02 3.72 7.57
CA GLY A 48 9.42 2.81 6.59
C GLY A 48 9.31 3.41 5.19
N THR A 49 9.39 2.57 4.16
CA THR A 49 9.03 2.92 2.78
C THR A 49 7.60 2.43 2.52
N CYS A 50 6.76 3.25 1.89
CA CYS A 50 5.42 2.83 1.46
C CYS A 50 5.28 2.86 -0.05
N VAL A 51 4.35 2.05 -0.55
CA VAL A 51 3.91 2.11 -1.94
C VAL A 51 2.51 2.67 -1.97
N ARG A 52 2.31 3.73 -2.75
CA ARG A 52 0.99 4.28 -3.04
C ARG A 52 0.51 3.77 -4.38
N PHE A 53 -0.69 3.23 -4.44
CA PHE A 53 -1.25 2.64 -5.66
C PHE A 53 -2.76 2.83 -5.73
N SER A 54 -3.31 2.97 -6.93
CA SER A 54 -4.76 3.19 -7.12
C SER A 54 -5.53 1.90 -7.45
N ALA A 55 -4.84 0.75 -7.46
CA ALA A 55 -5.45 -0.54 -7.71
C ALA A 55 -6.14 -1.09 -6.45
N PRO A 56 -7.19 -1.91 -6.59
CA PRO A 56 -7.79 -2.61 -5.45
C PRO A 56 -6.77 -3.60 -4.85
N PHE A 57 -6.42 -3.42 -3.59
CA PHE A 57 -5.52 -4.34 -2.90
C PHE A 57 -6.08 -5.77 -2.89
N GLN A 58 -5.26 -6.73 -3.31
CA GLN A 58 -5.57 -8.14 -3.22
C GLN A 58 -4.67 -8.79 -2.18
N THR A 59 -5.22 -9.63 -1.29
CA THR A 59 -4.43 -10.35 -0.28
C THR A 59 -3.36 -11.26 -0.90
N GLY A 60 -3.54 -11.71 -2.14
CA GLY A 60 -2.49 -12.44 -2.89
C GLY A 60 -1.30 -11.58 -3.35
N TRP A 61 -1.35 -10.27 -3.11
CA TRP A 61 -0.21 -9.36 -3.26
C TRP A 61 0.52 -9.10 -1.95
N ALA A 62 -0.03 -9.55 -0.82
CA ALA A 62 0.69 -9.53 0.43
C ALA A 62 1.96 -10.38 0.30
N ASP A 63 3.06 -9.80 0.75
CA ASP A 63 4.38 -10.41 0.76
C ASP A 63 4.85 -10.48 2.22
N GLU A 64 5.90 -11.24 2.51
CA GLU A 64 6.42 -11.38 3.88
C GLU A 64 6.96 -10.05 4.43
N ASP A 65 7.39 -9.16 3.53
CA ASP A 65 7.85 -7.81 3.86
C ASP A 65 6.71 -6.78 4.05
N LEU A 66 5.47 -7.13 3.66
CA LEU A 66 4.33 -6.22 3.76
C LEU A 66 3.92 -6.10 5.23
N GLU A 67 3.91 -4.90 5.77
CA GLU A 67 3.51 -4.63 7.15
C GLU A 67 1.99 -4.43 7.23
N ALA A 68 1.46 -3.47 6.46
CA ALA A 68 0.04 -3.13 6.47
C ALA A 68 -0.39 -2.44 5.17
N VAL A 69 -1.69 -2.44 4.90
CA VAL A 69 -2.29 -1.73 3.77
C VAL A 69 -3.43 -0.89 4.26
N TYR A 70 -3.45 0.35 3.83
CA TYR A 70 -4.42 1.37 4.18
C TYR A 70 -5.10 1.90 2.93
N ALA A 71 -6.41 2.07 2.95
CA ALA A 71 -7.15 2.87 1.97
C ALA A 71 -7.12 4.33 2.41
N GLN A 72 -6.71 5.24 1.53
CA GLN A 72 -6.86 6.67 1.80
C GLN A 72 -8.33 7.07 1.57
N GLU A 73 -9.03 7.46 2.62
CA GLU A 73 -10.38 8.01 2.55
C GLU A 73 -10.32 9.51 2.84
N GLY A 74 -10.03 10.31 1.80
CA GLY A 74 -9.86 11.75 1.95
C GLY A 74 -8.63 12.13 2.77
N THR A 75 -8.85 12.59 4.01
CA THR A 75 -7.80 13.00 4.97
C THR A 75 -7.33 11.88 5.89
N ASP A 76 -8.08 10.77 5.91
CA ASP A 76 -7.91 9.66 6.83
C ASP A 76 -7.44 8.41 6.09
N TYR A 77 -6.96 7.44 6.87
CA TYR A 77 -6.46 6.17 6.38
C TYR A 77 -7.19 5.04 7.08
N ARG A 78 -7.89 4.21 6.31
CA ARG A 78 -8.57 3.01 6.82
C ARG A 78 -7.67 1.79 6.61
N LEU A 79 -7.31 1.10 7.69
CA LEU A 79 -6.59 -0.17 7.61
C LEU A 79 -7.45 -1.20 6.86
N LEU A 80 -6.94 -1.71 5.75
CA LEU A 80 -7.53 -2.79 4.95
C LEU A 80 -6.94 -4.15 5.31
N PHE A 81 -5.63 -4.18 5.55
CA PHE A 81 -4.89 -5.40 5.84
C PHE A 81 -3.71 -5.08 6.75
N GLN A 82 -3.39 -6.00 7.65
CA GLN A 82 -2.20 -5.93 8.48
C GLN A 82 -1.60 -7.33 8.50
N ALA A 83 -0.34 -7.45 8.10
CA ALA A 83 0.41 -8.67 8.31
C ALA A 83 0.77 -8.76 9.80
N GLN A 84 0.75 -9.96 10.35
CA GLN A 84 1.27 -10.19 11.68
C GLN A 84 2.77 -10.47 11.55
N GLU A 85 3.61 -9.63 12.16
CA GLU A 85 4.99 -10.00 12.46
C GLU A 85 4.92 -11.13 13.50
N GLU A 86 5.26 -12.36 13.10
CA GLU A 86 5.45 -13.50 14.01
C GLU A 86 6.86 -13.48 14.64
#